data_AF-A0A7Y0S651-F1
#
_entry.id   AF-A0A7Y0S651-F1
#
_cell.length_a   1.000
_cell.length_b   1.000
_cell.length_c   1.000
_cell.angle_alpha   90.00
_cell.angle_beta   90.00
_cell.angle_gamma   90.00
#
_symmetry.space_group_name_H-M   'P 1'
#
loop_
_entity.id
_entity.type
_entity.pdbx_description
1 polymer ?
#
loop_
_entity_poly.entity_id
_entity_poly.type
_entity_poly.pdbx_seq_one_letter_code
_entity_poly.pdbx_strand_id
1 'polypeptide(L)'
;QASDVEGDALTASNLSVDGNATVTQNNDGSFTITPDADFNGDIDISFDISDGTNTVQATADLTVNPINDLPVPQDQQFSVEEDGTLIFTDADLLTGATDIEGDNLTVEGVSYDGGDGILTDNGNGTYTFAPNENFNGDV
;
A
#
# COMPACT_ATOMS: atom_id res chain seq x y z
N GLN A 1 -4.71 -0.34 -32.30
CA GLN A 1 -5.71 0.22 -33.24
C GLN A 1 -6.36 -0.95 -33.94
N ALA A 2 -7.70 -1.00 -33.97
CA ALA A 2 -8.43 -1.99 -34.75
C ALA A 2 -8.85 -1.39 -36.10
N SER A 3 -8.92 -2.22 -37.13
CA SER A 3 -9.30 -1.83 -38.49
C SER A 3 -10.10 -2.96 -39.13
N ASP A 4 -11.12 -2.57 -39.89
CA ASP A 4 -11.90 -3.48 -40.73
C ASP A 4 -11.47 -3.35 -42.21
N VAL A 5 -11.38 -4.47 -42.93
CA VAL A 5 -10.89 -4.45 -44.32
C VAL A 5 -12.00 -4.11 -45.32
N GLU A 6 -13.26 -4.31 -44.95
CA GLU A 6 -14.44 -3.88 -45.69
C GLU A 6 -14.81 -2.41 -45.43
N GLY A 7 -14.29 -1.83 -44.34
CA GLY A 7 -14.50 -0.44 -43.95
C GLY A 7 -15.72 -0.22 -43.06
N ASP A 8 -16.25 -1.28 -42.45
CA ASP A 8 -17.38 -1.22 -41.55
C ASP A 8 -17.01 -0.52 -40.23
N ALA A 9 -18.01 0.11 -39.60
CA ALA A 9 -17.82 0.81 -38.34
C ALA A 9 -17.64 -0.19 -37.19
N LEU A 10 -16.56 -0.04 -36.43
CA LEU A 10 -16.25 -0.90 -35.29
C LEU A 10 -16.85 -0.35 -33.99
N THR A 11 -17.40 -1.26 -33.18
CA THR A 11 -17.92 -0.96 -31.84
C THR A 11 -17.20 -1.79 -30.79
N ALA A 12 -16.94 -1.20 -29.64
CA ALA A 12 -16.38 -1.89 -28.48
C ALA A 12 -17.50 -2.19 -27.47
N SER A 13 -17.48 -3.40 -26.90
CA SER A 13 -18.47 -3.85 -25.92
C SER A 13 -17.87 -4.83 -24.93
N ASN A 14 -18.64 -5.20 -23.89
CA ASN A 14 -18.25 -6.21 -22.90
C ASN A 14 -16.87 -5.96 -22.25
N LEU A 15 -16.51 -4.69 -22.05
CA LEU A 15 -15.25 -4.36 -21.39
C LEU A 15 -15.29 -4.89 -19.96
N SER A 16 -14.26 -5.64 -19.59
CA SER A 16 -14.04 -6.16 -18.25
C SER A 16 -12.57 -6.07 -17.90
N VAL A 17 -12.30 -6.09 -16.60
CA VAL A 17 -10.97 -6.07 -16.01
C VAL A 17 -10.82 -7.30 -15.13
N ASP A 18 -9.58 -7.75 -14.94
CA ASP A 18 -9.29 -8.57 -13.76
C ASP A 18 -9.47 -7.72 -12.48
N GLY A 19 -9.38 -8.33 -11.30
CA GLY A 19 -9.70 -7.61 -10.04
C GLY A 19 -8.94 -6.29 -9.86
N ASN A 20 -9.19 -5.60 -8.74
CA ASN A 20 -8.56 -4.32 -8.41
C ASN A 20 -9.09 -3.10 -9.19
N ALA A 21 -10.15 -3.27 -9.97
CA ALA A 21 -10.89 -2.17 -10.58
C ALA A 21 -12.35 -2.52 -10.85
N THR A 22 -13.16 -1.48 -11.03
CA THR A 22 -14.55 -1.59 -11.49
C THR A 22 -14.73 -0.91 -12.84
N VAL A 23 -15.67 -1.44 -13.64
CA VAL A 23 -16.00 -0.92 -14.97
C VAL A 23 -17.44 -0.43 -14.98
N THR A 24 -17.63 0.80 -15.44
CA THR A 24 -18.96 1.38 -15.72
C THR A 24 -19.06 1.72 -17.19
N GLN A 25 -20.06 1.17 -17.89
CA GLN A 25 -20.39 1.58 -19.25
C GLN A 25 -21.24 2.87 -19.22
N ASN A 26 -20.83 3.86 -20.00
CA ASN A 26 -21.50 5.16 -20.10
C ASN A 26 -22.50 5.18 -21.27
N ASN A 27 -23.47 6.10 -21.20
CA ASN A 27 -24.53 6.24 -22.21
C ASN A 27 -24.01 6.69 -23.59
N ASP A 28 -22.82 7.28 -23.66
CA ASP A 28 -22.17 7.72 -24.89
C ASP A 28 -21.32 6.62 -25.56
N GLY A 29 -21.33 5.40 -25.00
CA GLY A 29 -20.56 4.26 -25.48
C GLY A 29 -19.12 4.20 -24.95
N SER A 30 -18.70 5.15 -24.11
CA SER A 30 -17.41 5.07 -23.41
C SER A 30 -17.48 4.16 -22.19
N PHE A 31 -16.31 3.82 -21.63
CA PHE A 31 -16.17 3.07 -20.40
C PHE A 31 -15.37 3.88 -19.38
N THR A 32 -15.81 3.87 -18.13
CA THR A 32 -15.06 4.39 -16.99
C THR A 32 -14.47 3.20 -16.23
N ILE A 33 -13.15 3.17 -16.09
CA ILE A 33 -12.42 2.21 -15.25
C ILE A 33 -12.02 2.96 -13.98
N THR A 34 -12.37 2.42 -12.82
CA THR A 34 -12.02 2.99 -11.52
C THR A 34 -11.24 1.93 -10.75
N PRO A 35 -9.90 2.09 -10.61
CA PRO A 35 -9.10 1.26 -9.72
C PRO A 35 -9.63 1.29 -8.29
N ASP A 36 -9.43 0.19 -7.57
CA ASP A 36 -9.71 0.13 -6.14
C ASP A 36 -8.82 1.16 -5.40
N ALA A 37 -9.30 1.63 -4.25
CA ALA A 37 -8.50 2.54 -3.42
C ALA A 37 -7.17 1.86 -3.03
N ASP A 38 -6.11 2.64 -2.99
CA ASP A 38 -4.78 2.21 -2.55
C ASP A 38 -4.16 1.10 -3.44
N PHE A 39 -4.70 0.88 -4.64
CA PHE A 39 -4.12 -0.02 -5.62
C PHE A 39 -3.17 0.70 -6.56
N ASN A 40 -1.96 0.17 -6.70
CA ASN A 40 -1.02 0.48 -7.76
C ASN A 40 -0.51 -0.81 -8.41
N GLY A 41 -0.39 -0.80 -9.74
CA GLY A 41 -0.04 -1.98 -10.51
C GLY A 41 -0.68 -2.01 -11.89
N ASP A 42 -0.52 -3.14 -12.57
CA ASP A 42 -1.09 -3.37 -13.90
C ASP A 42 -2.48 -4.00 -13.77
N ILE A 43 -3.39 -3.58 -14.66
CA ILE A 43 -4.75 -4.12 -14.82
C ILE A 43 -4.88 -4.62 -16.26
N ASP A 44 -5.30 -5.87 -16.40
CA ASP A 44 -5.56 -6.50 -17.69
C ASP A 44 -6.99 -6.20 -18.12
N ILE A 45 -7.15 -5.50 -19.24
CA ILE A 45 -8.45 -5.17 -19.82
C ILE A 45 -8.75 -6.16 -20.93
N SER A 46 -9.97 -6.70 -20.94
CA SER A 46 -10.50 -7.47 -22.07
C SER A 46 -11.80 -6.86 -22.58
N PHE A 47 -12.01 -6.85 -23.90
CA PHE A 47 -13.20 -6.28 -24.53
C PHE A 47 -13.45 -6.92 -25.89
N ASP A 48 -14.70 -6.83 -26.35
CA ASP A 48 -15.13 -7.32 -27.65
C ASP A 48 -15.16 -6.18 -28.68
N ILE A 49 -14.67 -6.46 -29.89
CA ILE A 49 -14.74 -5.59 -31.06
C ILE A 49 -15.69 -6.23 -32.06
N SER A 50 -16.69 -5.48 -32.54
CA SER A 50 -17.64 -5.96 -33.54
C SER A 50 -17.82 -4.98 -34.70
N ASP A 51 -17.88 -5.51 -35.91
CA ASP A 51 -18.28 -4.83 -37.16
C ASP A 51 -19.82 -4.85 -37.38
N GLY A 52 -20.59 -5.41 -36.43
CA GLY A 52 -22.04 -5.62 -36.52
C GLY A 52 -22.47 -6.99 -37.05
N THR A 53 -21.53 -7.79 -37.59
CA THR A 53 -21.73 -9.15 -38.10
C THR A 53 -20.87 -10.17 -37.35
N ASN A 54 -19.60 -9.85 -37.15
CA ASN A 54 -18.60 -10.65 -36.45
C ASN A 54 -18.17 -9.95 -35.16
N THR A 55 -17.67 -10.74 -34.22
CA THR A 55 -17.12 -10.25 -32.96
C THR A 55 -15.80 -10.96 -32.67
N VAL A 56 -14.80 -10.20 -32.25
CA VAL A 56 -13.49 -10.72 -31.82
C VAL A 56 -13.13 -10.13 -30.46
N GLN A 57 -12.46 -10.92 -29.61
CA GLN A 57 -11.94 -10.45 -28.34
C GLN A 57 -10.58 -9.79 -28.52
N ALA A 58 -10.36 -8.69 -27.80
CA ALA A 58 -9.11 -7.96 -27.72
C ALA A 58 -8.72 -7.70 -26.26
N THR A 59 -7.43 -7.41 -26.03
CA THR A 59 -6.89 -7.06 -24.72
C THR A 59 -6.15 -5.73 -24.77
N ALA A 60 -6.02 -5.08 -23.61
CA ALA A 60 -5.20 -3.90 -23.40
C ALA A 60 -4.69 -3.88 -21.96
N ASP A 61 -3.54 -3.25 -21.74
CA ASP A 61 -2.93 -3.17 -20.40
C ASP A 61 -3.07 -1.73 -19.88
N LEU A 62 -3.42 -1.59 -18.60
CA LEU A 62 -3.50 -0.31 -17.90
C LEU A 62 -2.60 -0.33 -16.67
N THR A 63 -1.58 0.53 -16.64
CA THR A 63 -0.75 0.73 -15.46
C THR A 63 -1.30 1.85 -14.58
N VAL A 64 -1.60 1.53 -13.33
CA VAL A 64 -1.95 2.48 -12.26
C VAL A 64 -0.66 2.86 -11.52
N ASN A 65 -0.25 4.12 -11.66
CA ASN A 65 0.94 4.61 -10.96
C ASN A 65 0.61 4.88 -9.48
N PRO A 66 1.53 4.55 -8.55
CA PRO A 66 1.33 4.83 -7.14
C PRO A 66 1.29 6.34 -6.88
N ILE A 67 0.51 6.73 -5.88
CA ILE A 67 0.61 8.02 -5.20
C ILE A 67 1.16 7.71 -3.83
N ASN A 68 2.21 8.40 -3.41
CA ASN A 68 2.85 8.14 -2.13
C ASN A 68 1.88 8.34 -0.96
N ASP A 69 1.60 7.27 -0.24
CA ASP A 69 0.80 7.23 0.97
C ASP A 69 1.67 7.36 2.23
N LEU A 70 1.03 7.51 3.39
CA LEU A 70 1.73 7.55 4.67
C LEU A 70 1.93 6.12 5.18
N PRO A 71 3.05 5.83 5.85
CA PRO A 71 3.22 4.56 6.52
C PRO A 71 2.21 4.38 7.65
N VAL A 72 1.76 3.15 7.85
CA VAL A 72 0.86 2.73 8.92
C VAL A 72 1.67 1.98 9.97
N PRO A 73 1.85 2.54 11.19
CA PRO A 73 2.60 1.89 12.24
C PRO A 73 1.81 0.77 12.91
N GLN A 74 2.52 -0.13 13.59
CA GLN A 74 1.93 -1.06 14.56
C GLN A 74 2.48 -0.75 15.96
N ASP A 75 1.59 -0.66 16.94
CA ASP A 75 1.98 -0.46 18.34
C ASP A 75 2.87 -1.62 18.82
N GLN A 76 3.95 -1.27 19.50
CA GLN A 76 4.87 -2.22 20.13
C GLN A 76 4.70 -2.19 21.64
N GLN A 77 4.89 -3.35 22.26
CA GLN A 77 4.94 -3.49 23.71
C GLN A 77 6.23 -4.18 24.10
N PHE A 78 6.95 -3.56 25.03
CA PHE A 78 8.17 -4.12 25.61
C PHE A 78 7.99 -4.24 27.13
N SER A 79 8.76 -5.13 27.75
CA SER A 79 8.80 -5.28 29.21
C SER A 79 10.24 -5.49 29.66
N VAL A 80 10.56 -4.99 30.85
CA VAL A 80 11.86 -5.12 31.49
C VAL A 80 11.63 -5.23 32.99
N GLU A 81 12.48 -6.00 33.68
CA GLU A 81 12.45 -6.09 35.14
C GLU A 81 12.83 -4.75 35.79
N GLU A 82 12.40 -4.53 37.04
CA GLU A 82 12.89 -3.40 37.84
C GLU A 82 14.42 -3.41 37.90
N ASP A 83 15.02 -2.22 37.91
CA ASP A 83 16.47 -2.02 37.88
C ASP A 83 17.19 -2.61 36.64
N GLY A 84 16.42 -3.09 35.66
CA GLY A 84 16.90 -3.65 34.40
C GLY A 84 17.19 -2.59 33.34
N THR A 85 17.58 -3.06 32.16
CA THR A 85 17.77 -2.21 30.98
C THR A 85 17.17 -2.91 29.78
N LEU A 86 16.24 -2.24 29.12
CA LEU A 86 15.67 -2.67 27.84
C LEU A 86 16.55 -2.13 26.72
N ILE A 87 16.94 -2.99 25.79
CA ILE A 87 17.55 -2.59 24.52
C ILE A 87 16.62 -3.04 23.40
N PHE A 88 16.23 -2.10 22.55
CA PHE A 88 15.41 -2.34 21.37
C PHE A 88 15.96 -1.57 20.17
N THR A 89 15.50 -1.94 18.98
CA THR A 89 16.07 -1.49 17.71
C THR A 89 15.02 -0.88 16.79
N ASP A 90 15.47 -0.18 15.73
CA ASP A 90 14.59 0.27 14.64
C ASP A 90 13.76 -0.90 14.07
N ALA A 91 14.37 -2.09 13.94
CA ALA A 91 13.69 -3.27 13.44
C ALA A 91 12.57 -3.75 14.39
N ASP A 92 12.78 -3.65 15.70
CA ASP A 92 11.73 -3.96 16.69
C ASP A 92 10.57 -2.96 16.56
N LEU A 93 10.88 -1.67 16.38
CA LEU A 93 9.86 -0.62 16.21
C LEU A 93 9.10 -0.70 14.89
N LEU A 94 9.76 -1.14 13.82
CA LEU A 94 9.16 -1.32 12.50
C LEU A 94 8.42 -2.64 12.34
N THR A 95 8.41 -3.51 13.35
CA THR A 95 7.75 -4.81 13.28
C THR A 95 6.25 -4.64 13.04
N GLY A 96 5.78 -5.07 11.87
CA GLY A 96 4.37 -4.96 11.47
C GLY A 96 3.95 -3.59 10.97
N ALA A 97 4.86 -2.61 10.89
CA ALA A 97 4.61 -1.39 10.15
C ALA A 97 4.47 -1.71 8.65
N THR A 98 3.54 -1.03 7.99
CA THR A 98 3.22 -1.25 6.58
C THR A 98 3.18 0.06 5.82
N ASP A 99 3.35 -0.03 4.51
CA ASP A 99 3.27 1.07 3.57
C ASP A 99 2.60 0.54 2.31
N ILE A 100 1.70 1.32 1.72
CA ILE A 100 0.82 0.87 0.63
C ILE A 100 1.66 0.58 -0.62
N GLU A 101 2.66 1.41 -0.90
CA GLU A 101 3.55 1.25 -2.04
C GLU A 101 4.64 0.19 -1.79
N GLY A 102 4.77 -0.26 -0.53
CA GLY A 102 5.82 -1.17 -0.10
C GLY A 102 7.18 -0.49 0.03
N ASP A 103 7.20 0.83 0.29
CA ASP A 103 8.44 1.56 0.50
C ASP A 103 9.20 1.07 1.74
N ASN A 104 10.52 1.21 1.70
CA ASN A 104 11.34 0.86 2.85
C ASN A 104 11.17 1.89 3.97
N LEU A 105 10.68 1.43 5.11
CA LEU A 105 10.46 2.28 6.28
C LEU A 105 11.73 2.50 7.12
N THR A 106 11.81 3.67 7.74
CA THR A 106 12.90 4.06 8.65
C THR A 106 12.33 4.77 9.87
N VAL A 107 12.96 4.58 11.02
CA VAL A 107 12.65 5.35 12.24
C VAL A 107 13.42 6.67 12.19
N GLU A 108 12.71 7.80 12.25
CA GLU A 108 13.36 9.13 12.27
C GLU A 108 13.82 9.54 13.68
N GLY A 109 13.17 9.02 14.72
CA GLY A 109 13.54 9.29 16.10
C GLY A 109 12.60 8.62 17.09
N VAL A 110 13.12 8.40 18.29
CA VAL A 110 12.38 7.87 19.43
C VAL A 110 12.55 8.83 20.58
N SER A 111 11.44 9.21 21.20
CA SER A 111 11.42 10.08 22.36
C SER A 111 10.63 9.43 23.50
N TYR A 112 11.01 9.79 24.72
CA TYR A 112 10.30 9.45 25.93
C TYR A 112 10.19 10.72 26.77
N ASP A 113 8.96 11.10 27.10
CA ASP A 113 8.64 12.30 27.87
C ASP A 113 8.17 11.99 29.31
N GLY A 114 8.10 10.71 29.67
CA GLY A 114 7.78 10.27 31.01
C GLY A 114 8.92 10.49 32.02
N GLY A 115 8.59 10.31 33.30
CA GLY A 115 9.52 10.52 34.42
C GLY A 115 10.05 9.23 35.05
N ASP A 116 9.61 8.06 34.58
CA ASP A 116 9.82 6.76 35.22
C ASP A 116 11.08 6.04 34.77
N GLY A 117 11.87 6.67 33.90
CA GLY A 117 13.16 6.17 33.46
C GLY A 117 13.89 7.14 32.54
N ILE A 118 14.97 6.64 31.95
CA ILE A 118 15.82 7.36 31.02
C ILE A 118 15.89 6.58 29.71
N LEU A 119 15.43 7.21 28.62
CA LEU A 119 15.67 6.76 27.26
C LEU A 119 16.98 7.35 26.73
N THR A 120 17.81 6.51 26.14
CA THR A 120 19.04 6.91 25.44
C THR A 120 19.01 6.38 24.01
N ASP A 121 19.12 7.29 23.03
CA ASP A 121 19.39 6.94 21.64
C ASP A 121 20.90 6.74 21.46
N ASN A 122 21.30 5.54 21.01
CA ASN A 122 22.72 5.19 20.83
C ASN A 122 23.27 5.63 19.45
N GLY A 123 22.44 6.19 18.57
CA GLY A 123 22.84 6.76 17.28
C GLY A 123 23.17 5.72 16.18
N ASN A 124 22.80 4.46 16.40
CA ASN A 124 23.06 3.35 15.49
C ASN A 124 21.80 2.49 15.21
N GLY A 125 20.61 3.07 15.43
CA GLY A 125 19.32 2.38 15.33
C GLY A 125 19.03 1.45 16.52
N THR A 126 19.69 1.70 17.66
CA THR A 126 19.39 1.02 18.94
C THR A 126 19.10 2.05 20.02
N TYR A 127 18.18 1.69 20.90
CA TYR A 127 17.71 2.51 22.00
C TYR A 127 17.82 1.74 23.30
N THR A 128 18.22 2.44 24.35
CA THR A 128 18.37 1.90 25.69
C THR A 128 17.37 2.59 26.60
N PHE A 129 16.50 1.83 27.25
CA PHE A 129 15.62 2.35 28.30
C PHE A 129 15.98 1.74 29.66
N ALA A 130 16.28 2.59 30.63
CA ALA A 130 16.55 2.21 32.02
C ALA A 130 15.48 2.83 32.93
N PRO A 131 14.58 2.03 33.53
CA PRO A 131 13.64 2.52 34.54
C PRO A 131 14.37 3.12 35.76
N ASN A 132 13.68 3.99 36.49
CA ASN A 132 14.16 4.47 37.78
C ASN A 132 14.31 3.31 38.78
N GLU A 133 15.24 3.43 39.73
CA GLU A 133 15.46 2.40 40.74
C GLU A 133 14.15 2.07 41.50
N ASN A 134 13.84 0.78 41.63
CA ASN A 134 12.61 0.25 42.24
C ASN A 134 11.29 0.67 41.57
N PHE A 135 11.31 1.14 40.32
CA PHE A 135 10.07 1.38 39.56
C PHE A 135 9.31 0.07 39.33
N ASN A 136 8.00 0.11 39.56
CA ASN A 136 7.11 -1.03 39.39
C ASN A 136 5.87 -0.56 38.59
N GLY A 137 5.77 -0.90 37.30
CA GLY A 137 4.64 -0.51 36.44
C GLY A 137 4.92 -0.66 34.94
N ASP A 138 3.95 -0.23 34.13
CA ASP A 138 4.09 -0.08 32.68
C ASP A 138 4.56 1.35 32.36
N VAL A 139 5.30 1.52 31.26
CA VAL A 139 5.84 2.81 30.80
C VAL A 139 5.30 3.18 29.43
#